data_AF-A0A0H4B723-F1
#
_entry.id   AF-A0A0H4B723-F1
#
_cell.length_a   1.000
_cell.length_b   1.000
_cell.length_c   1.000
_cell.angle_alpha   90.00
_cell.angle_beta   90.00
_cell.angle_gamma   90.00
#
_symmetry.space_group_name_H-M   'P 1'
#
loop_
_entity.id
_entity.type
_entity.pdbx_description
1 polymer ?
#
loop_
_entity_poly.entity_id
_entity_poly.type
_entity_poly.pdbx_seq_one_letter_code
_entity_poly.pdbx_strand_id
1 'polypeptide(L)'
;MATQLTAINWAKVVTIALILLLIPLFGIHGQRQILYACMHISYCIWWLLEQKIYPDRCKQIFTEKVDTSAFIGALLIVGIFYSLPAILAFTNPTEISIAATATAIPLFYFGSLINTAADIQKTTEKAAGTGLVRTGIWSGVRHVNYTGDLMRYLSFSVVAGSLWAFLVPLSIFVLYVQRIRDKESSMKNKYQDFSDYKSKSFRLIPGIW
;
A
#
# COMPACT_ATOMS: atom_id res chain seq x y z
N MET A 1 -17.01 -14.19 -13.14
CA MET A 1 -15.79 -13.35 -13.11
C MET A 1 -15.51 -12.88 -11.69
N ALA A 2 -14.26 -13.00 -11.24
CA ALA A 2 -13.79 -12.49 -9.96
C ALA A 2 -13.73 -10.95 -9.96
N THR A 3 -13.66 -10.32 -8.80
CA THR A 3 -13.40 -8.87 -8.69
C THR A 3 -11.89 -8.60 -8.59
N GLN A 4 -11.47 -7.38 -8.88
CA GLN A 4 -10.09 -6.92 -8.61
C GLN A 4 -9.71 -7.14 -7.14
N LEU A 5 -10.64 -6.90 -6.19
CA LEU A 5 -10.41 -7.16 -4.77
C LEU A 5 -10.08 -8.63 -4.50
N THR A 6 -10.81 -9.57 -5.12
CA THR A 6 -10.52 -11.00 -5.00
C THR A 6 -9.11 -11.33 -5.48
N ALA A 7 -8.71 -10.79 -6.63
CA ALA A 7 -7.37 -11.00 -7.18
C ALA A 7 -6.27 -10.46 -6.25
N ILE A 8 -6.47 -9.26 -5.68
CA ILE A 8 -5.54 -8.65 -4.72
C ILE A 8 -5.46 -9.47 -3.43
N ASN A 9 -6.58 -9.97 -2.91
CA ASN A 9 -6.57 -10.82 -1.71
C ASN A 9 -5.74 -12.09 -1.93
N TRP A 10 -5.92 -12.76 -3.07
CA TRP A 10 -5.08 -13.92 -3.43
C TRP A 10 -3.61 -13.53 -3.60
N ALA A 11 -3.31 -12.36 -4.19
CA ALA A 11 -1.96 -11.87 -4.29
C ALA A 11 -1.31 -11.65 -2.91
N LYS A 12 -2.06 -11.17 -1.90
CA LYS A 12 -1.57 -11.07 -0.52
C LYS A 12 -1.28 -12.44 0.11
N VAL A 13 -2.12 -13.44 -0.15
CA VAL A 13 -1.86 -14.82 0.28
C VAL A 13 -0.59 -15.37 -0.36
N VAL A 14 -0.40 -15.15 -1.68
CA VAL A 14 0.83 -15.54 -2.40
C VAL A 14 2.05 -14.83 -1.81
N THR A 15 1.95 -13.54 -1.52
CA THR A 15 3.03 -12.76 -0.87
C THR A 15 3.43 -13.39 0.46
N ILE A 16 2.46 -13.70 1.32
CA ILE A 16 2.72 -14.35 2.62
C ILE A 16 3.41 -15.70 2.40
N ALA A 17 2.88 -16.54 1.51
CA ALA A 17 3.44 -17.85 1.22
C ALA A 17 4.88 -17.77 0.71
N LEU A 18 5.18 -16.81 -0.19
CA LEU A 18 6.53 -16.59 -0.68
C LEU A 18 7.49 -16.18 0.44
N ILE A 19 7.10 -15.23 1.30
CA ILE A 19 7.96 -14.80 2.40
C ILE A 19 8.20 -15.94 3.40
N LEU A 20 7.16 -16.72 3.73
CA LEU A 20 7.30 -17.90 4.59
C LEU A 20 8.18 -18.97 3.94
N LEU A 21 8.14 -19.13 2.62
CA LEU A 21 9.01 -20.04 1.88
C LEU A 21 10.48 -19.59 1.89
N LEU A 22 10.77 -18.29 1.97
CA LEU A 22 12.15 -17.81 2.08
C LEU A 22 12.83 -18.24 3.39
N ILE A 23 12.07 -18.45 4.47
CA ILE A 23 12.60 -18.87 5.78
C ILE A 23 13.32 -20.23 5.70
N PRO A 24 12.70 -21.34 5.25
CA PRO A 24 13.40 -22.61 5.12
C PRO A 24 14.44 -22.62 3.97
N LEU A 25 14.29 -21.77 2.95
CA LEU A 25 15.24 -21.74 1.82
C LEU A 25 16.55 -21.00 2.11
N PHE A 26 16.46 -19.86 2.82
CA PHE A 26 17.61 -18.98 3.05
C PHE A 26 17.95 -18.80 4.54
N GLY A 27 17.14 -19.31 5.45
CA GLY A 27 17.36 -19.18 6.88
C GLY A 27 17.05 -17.79 7.45
N ILE A 28 17.09 -17.70 8.77
CA ILE A 28 17.06 -16.43 9.52
C ILE A 28 18.41 -16.27 10.17
N HIS A 29 19.24 -15.39 9.61
CA HIS A 29 20.61 -15.17 10.07
C HIS A 29 20.79 -13.89 10.89
N GLY A 30 19.77 -13.03 10.94
CA GLY A 30 19.82 -11.80 11.73
C GLY A 30 18.50 -11.02 11.73
N GLN A 31 18.58 -9.78 12.22
CA GLN A 31 17.40 -8.92 12.39
C GLN A 31 16.73 -8.54 11.06
N ARG A 32 17.47 -8.49 9.95
CA ARG A 32 16.95 -8.06 8.64
C ARG A 32 15.78 -8.93 8.19
N GLN A 33 15.96 -10.25 8.20
CA GLN A 33 14.95 -11.22 7.77
C GLN A 33 13.73 -11.21 8.70
N ILE A 34 13.97 -11.11 10.01
CA ILE A 34 12.91 -11.03 11.02
C ILE A 34 12.05 -9.78 10.80
N LEU A 35 12.69 -8.60 10.74
CA LEU A 35 11.99 -7.33 10.53
C LEU A 35 11.22 -7.36 9.21
N TYR A 36 11.85 -7.81 8.12
CA TYR A 36 11.20 -7.87 6.83
C TYR A 36 9.95 -8.78 6.87
N ALA A 37 10.11 -10.01 7.37
CA ALA A 37 9.04 -10.99 7.42
C ALA A 37 7.88 -10.48 8.29
N CYS A 38 8.17 -10.00 9.50
CA CYS A 38 7.16 -9.45 10.41
C CYS A 38 6.41 -8.28 9.76
N MET A 39 7.11 -7.27 9.24
CA MET A 39 6.46 -6.08 8.68
C MET A 39 5.59 -6.41 7.46
N HIS A 40 6.12 -7.16 6.49
CA HIS A 40 5.39 -7.41 5.26
C HIS A 40 4.26 -8.44 5.45
N ILE A 41 4.47 -9.51 6.22
CA ILE A 41 3.42 -10.48 6.55
C ILE A 41 2.31 -9.82 7.38
N SER A 42 2.65 -9.06 8.43
CA SER A 42 1.65 -8.37 9.25
C SER A 42 0.82 -7.38 8.43
N TYR A 43 1.42 -6.68 7.47
CA TYR A 43 0.65 -5.87 6.52
C TYR A 43 -0.32 -6.72 5.69
N CYS A 44 0.15 -7.79 5.06
CA CYS A 44 -0.71 -8.65 4.24
C CYS A 44 -1.85 -9.27 5.07
N ILE A 45 -1.58 -9.68 6.31
CA ILE A 45 -2.60 -10.15 7.24
C ILE A 45 -3.59 -9.02 7.58
N TRP A 46 -3.10 -7.83 7.91
CA TRP A 46 -3.96 -6.68 8.20
C TRP A 46 -4.91 -6.37 7.02
N TRP A 47 -4.39 -6.35 5.79
CA TRP A 47 -5.21 -6.17 4.58
C TRP A 47 -6.35 -7.20 4.49
N LEU A 48 -6.07 -8.47 4.77
CA LEU A 48 -7.06 -9.54 4.71
C LEU A 48 -8.08 -9.43 5.87
N LEU A 49 -7.61 -9.08 7.07
CA LEU A 49 -8.46 -8.87 8.24
C LEU A 49 -9.42 -7.68 8.04
N GLU A 50 -8.94 -6.59 7.44
CA GLU A 50 -9.77 -5.41 7.14
C GLU A 50 -11.02 -5.77 6.33
N GLN A 51 -10.94 -6.76 5.43
CA GLN A 51 -12.10 -7.17 4.62
C GLN A 51 -13.21 -7.79 5.49
N LYS A 52 -12.83 -8.41 6.61
CA LYS A 52 -13.76 -9.00 7.58
C LYS A 52 -14.24 -7.97 8.60
N ILE A 53 -13.36 -7.08 9.05
CA ILE A 53 -13.66 -6.06 10.07
C ILE A 53 -14.52 -4.94 9.47
N TYR A 54 -14.26 -4.54 8.23
CA TYR A 54 -14.95 -3.46 7.52
C TYR A 54 -15.62 -3.97 6.23
N PRO A 55 -16.67 -4.81 6.32
CA PRO A 55 -17.26 -5.46 5.16
C PRO A 55 -17.86 -4.48 4.13
N ASP A 56 -18.28 -3.29 4.56
CA ASP A 56 -18.78 -2.25 3.65
C ASP A 56 -17.67 -1.63 2.80
N ARG A 57 -16.42 -1.64 3.26
CA ARG A 57 -15.27 -1.20 2.46
C ARG A 57 -15.11 -2.08 1.23
N CYS A 58 -15.32 -3.39 1.35
CA CYS A 58 -15.26 -4.35 0.24
C CYS A 58 -16.24 -4.03 -0.90
N LYS A 59 -17.34 -3.31 -0.59
CA LYS A 59 -18.34 -2.88 -1.58
C LYS A 59 -17.95 -1.60 -2.30
N GLN A 60 -16.90 -0.91 -1.83
CA GLN A 60 -16.49 0.42 -2.32
C GLN A 60 -15.15 0.39 -3.07
N ILE A 61 -14.30 -0.61 -2.81
CA ILE A 61 -12.96 -0.70 -3.40
C ILE A 61 -12.85 -1.87 -4.36
N PHE A 62 -12.17 -1.66 -5.50
CA PHE A 62 -11.76 -2.72 -6.43
C PHE A 62 -12.90 -3.67 -6.82
N THR A 63 -14.08 -3.11 -7.07
CA THR A 63 -15.32 -3.84 -7.37
C THR A 63 -15.41 -4.24 -8.84
N GLU A 64 -14.55 -3.69 -9.69
CA GLU A 64 -14.46 -3.99 -11.11
C GLU A 64 -14.21 -5.49 -11.32
N LYS A 65 -14.94 -6.07 -12.28
CA LYS A 65 -14.75 -7.47 -12.68
C LYS A 65 -13.48 -7.61 -13.48
N VAL A 66 -12.75 -8.69 -13.23
CA VAL A 66 -11.53 -9.05 -13.96
C VAL A 66 -11.73 -10.36 -14.70
N ASP A 67 -11.12 -10.43 -15.87
CA ASP A 67 -10.92 -11.66 -16.62
C ASP A 67 -9.72 -12.44 -16.04
N THR A 68 -9.43 -13.60 -16.63
CA THR A 68 -8.32 -14.46 -16.20
C THR A 68 -6.97 -13.76 -16.35
N SER A 69 -6.78 -12.96 -17.42
CA SER A 69 -5.51 -12.30 -17.70
C SER A 69 -5.18 -11.25 -16.64
N ALA A 70 -6.14 -10.37 -16.30
CA ALA A 70 -5.97 -9.37 -15.26
C ALA A 70 -5.83 -10.00 -13.87
N PHE A 71 -6.50 -11.12 -13.61
CA PHE A 71 -6.34 -11.87 -12.36
C PHE A 71 -4.91 -12.40 -12.20
N ILE A 72 -4.37 -13.05 -13.24
CA ILE A 72 -2.98 -13.54 -13.24
C ILE A 72 -2.00 -12.37 -13.12
N GLY A 73 -2.25 -11.26 -13.84
CA GLY A 73 -1.43 -10.05 -13.74
C GLY A 73 -1.35 -9.51 -12.30
N ALA A 74 -2.47 -9.51 -11.56
CA ALA A 74 -2.47 -9.11 -10.15
C ALA A 74 -1.62 -10.05 -9.28
N LEU A 75 -1.66 -11.37 -9.51
CA LEU A 75 -0.81 -12.32 -8.78
C LEU A 75 0.68 -12.10 -9.09
N LEU A 76 1.03 -11.91 -10.36
CA LEU A 76 2.41 -11.68 -10.77
C LEU A 76 2.96 -10.36 -10.22
N ILE A 77 2.19 -9.28 -10.29
CA ILE A 77 2.65 -7.97 -9.85
C ILE A 77 2.58 -7.85 -8.33
N VAL A 78 1.39 -8.01 -7.74
CA VAL A 78 1.16 -7.76 -6.31
C VAL A 78 1.61 -8.94 -5.45
N GLY A 79 1.53 -10.17 -5.97
CA GLY A 79 1.93 -11.37 -5.23
C GLY A 79 3.41 -11.65 -5.31
N ILE A 80 3.98 -11.61 -6.52
CA ILE A 80 5.37 -11.99 -6.76
C ILE A 80 6.29 -10.77 -6.80
N PHE A 81 6.06 -9.82 -7.70
CA PHE A 81 6.98 -8.69 -7.88
C PHE A 81 7.07 -7.80 -6.63
N TYR A 82 5.98 -7.56 -5.92
CA TYR A 82 6.03 -6.82 -4.64
C TYR A 82 6.75 -7.58 -3.53
N SER A 83 7.02 -8.88 -3.70
CA SER A 83 7.87 -9.67 -2.82
C SER A 83 9.37 -9.57 -3.17
N LEU A 84 9.75 -8.83 -4.23
CA LEU A 84 11.16 -8.62 -4.61
C LEU A 84 12.03 -8.11 -3.44
N PRO A 85 11.61 -7.10 -2.64
CA PRO A 85 12.41 -6.66 -1.50
C PRO A 85 12.56 -7.75 -0.43
N ALA A 86 11.68 -8.76 -0.40
CA ALA A 86 11.78 -9.89 0.52
C ALA A 86 12.94 -10.79 0.13
N ILE A 87 12.99 -11.16 -1.16
CA ILE A 87 14.07 -11.97 -1.71
C ILE A 87 15.41 -11.26 -1.47
N LEU A 88 15.45 -9.96 -1.74
CA LEU A 88 16.65 -9.14 -1.51
C LEU A 88 17.00 -9.05 -0.03
N ALA A 89 16.03 -8.91 0.88
CA ALA A 89 16.30 -8.90 2.32
C ALA A 89 16.85 -10.23 2.84
N PHE A 90 16.33 -11.36 2.35
CA PHE A 90 16.76 -12.70 2.76
C PHE A 90 18.13 -13.11 2.20
N THR A 91 18.47 -12.60 1.02
CA THR A 91 19.76 -12.90 0.35
C THR A 91 20.84 -11.85 0.62
N ASN A 92 20.54 -10.77 1.33
CA ASN A 92 21.52 -9.75 1.65
C ASN A 92 22.43 -10.23 2.79
N PRO A 93 23.75 -10.43 2.54
CA PRO A 93 24.68 -10.91 3.55
C PRO A 93 25.05 -9.83 4.59
N THR A 94 24.71 -8.56 4.33
CA THR A 94 25.02 -7.45 5.22
C THR A 94 23.99 -7.35 6.34
N GLU A 95 24.46 -7.21 7.58
CA GLU A 95 23.61 -6.89 8.71
C GLU A 95 22.87 -5.57 8.48
N ILE A 96 21.66 -5.46 9.02
CA ILE A 96 20.89 -4.22 8.93
C ILE A 96 21.53 -3.16 9.83
N SER A 97 21.76 -1.96 9.28
CA SER A 97 22.33 -0.86 10.04
C SER A 97 21.30 -0.24 11.00
N ILE A 98 21.77 0.36 12.08
CA ILE A 98 20.92 1.11 13.03
C ILE A 98 20.11 2.19 12.29
N ALA A 99 20.74 2.89 11.35
CA ALA A 99 20.06 3.91 10.54
C ALA A 99 18.93 3.33 9.68
N ALA A 100 19.14 2.18 9.04
CA ALA A 100 18.10 1.50 8.27
C ALA A 100 16.93 1.08 9.17
N THR A 101 17.21 0.50 10.33
CA THR A 101 16.19 0.12 11.32
C THR A 101 15.40 1.33 11.83
N ALA A 102 16.11 2.39 12.26
CA ALA A 102 15.52 3.63 12.75
C ALA A 102 14.69 4.38 11.69
N THR A 103 14.95 4.13 10.41
CA THR A 103 14.19 4.72 9.29
C THR A 103 13.00 3.84 8.90
N ALA A 104 13.20 2.54 8.76
CA ALA A 104 12.18 1.62 8.25
C ALA A 104 11.01 1.45 9.22
N ILE A 105 11.29 1.38 10.53
CA ILE A 105 10.25 1.15 11.54
C ILE A 105 9.22 2.30 11.55
N PRO A 106 9.61 3.59 11.69
CA PRO A 106 8.66 4.69 11.60
C PRO A 106 7.93 4.75 10.26
N LEU A 107 8.63 4.54 9.13
CA LEU A 107 8.01 4.52 7.81
C LEU A 107 6.88 3.50 7.71
N PHE A 108 7.11 2.30 8.23
CA PHE A 108 6.10 1.24 8.24
C PHE A 108 4.91 1.57 9.13
N TYR A 109 5.15 1.97 10.38
CA TYR A 109 4.09 2.23 11.34
C TYR A 109 3.26 3.45 10.96
N PHE A 110 3.90 4.60 10.72
CA PHE A 110 3.17 5.80 10.31
C PHE A 110 2.53 5.62 8.94
N GLY A 111 3.20 4.95 7.99
CA GLY A 111 2.62 4.65 6.69
C GLY A 111 1.34 3.82 6.81
N SER A 112 1.36 2.77 7.64
CA SER A 112 0.20 1.93 7.90
C SER A 112 -0.91 2.69 8.64
N LEU A 113 -0.58 3.44 9.69
CA LEU A 113 -1.56 4.22 10.46
C LEU A 113 -2.23 5.28 9.60
N ILE A 114 -1.47 6.03 8.79
CA ILE A 114 -2.01 7.04 7.88
C ILE A 114 -2.94 6.40 6.85
N ASN A 115 -2.50 5.30 6.22
CA ASN A 115 -3.30 4.59 5.22
C ASN A 115 -4.63 4.10 5.81
N THR A 116 -4.58 3.40 6.94
CA THR A 116 -5.76 2.87 7.62
C THR A 116 -6.70 3.99 8.11
N ALA A 117 -6.16 5.03 8.78
CA ALA A 117 -6.96 6.13 9.30
C ALA A 117 -7.68 6.89 8.16
N ALA A 118 -6.99 7.12 7.05
CA ALA A 118 -7.57 7.77 5.88
C ALA A 118 -8.72 6.96 5.28
N ASP A 119 -8.53 5.65 5.09
CA ASP A 119 -9.56 4.77 4.53
C ASP A 119 -10.77 4.64 5.47
N ILE A 120 -10.55 4.52 6.79
CA ILE A 120 -11.63 4.47 7.78
C ILE A 120 -12.41 5.79 7.79
N GLN A 121 -11.73 6.95 7.91
CA GLN A 121 -12.41 8.24 7.94
C GLN A 121 -13.25 8.44 6.66
N LYS A 122 -12.67 8.12 5.49
CA LYS A 122 -13.38 8.24 4.21
C LYS A 122 -14.60 7.34 4.14
N THR A 123 -14.48 6.09 4.57
CA THR A 123 -15.60 5.13 4.54
C THR A 123 -16.72 5.58 5.47
N THR A 124 -16.39 6.00 6.69
CA THR A 124 -17.34 6.47 7.70
C THR A 124 -18.07 7.74 7.25
N GLU A 125 -17.34 8.75 6.78
CA GLU A 125 -17.97 9.99 6.29
C GLU A 125 -18.88 9.74 5.08
N LYS A 126 -18.47 8.85 4.17
CA LYS A 126 -19.30 8.44 3.03
C LYS A 126 -20.57 7.72 3.44
N ALA A 127 -20.48 6.81 4.42
CA ALA A 127 -21.65 6.14 4.98
C ALA A 127 -22.61 7.13 5.66
N ALA A 128 -22.09 8.21 6.25
CA ALA A 128 -22.87 9.30 6.82
C ALA A 128 -23.45 10.28 5.78
N GLY A 129 -23.31 10.00 4.48
CA GLY A 129 -23.85 10.84 3.40
C GLY A 129 -22.96 12.04 3.02
N THR A 130 -21.72 12.11 3.51
CA THR A 130 -20.81 13.20 3.18
C THR A 130 -20.48 13.20 1.68
N GLY A 131 -20.55 14.39 1.08
CA GLY A 131 -20.11 14.67 -0.28
C GLY A 131 -18.60 14.47 -0.46
N LEU A 132 -17.85 15.52 -0.71
CA LEU A 132 -16.40 15.41 -0.84
C LEU A 132 -15.74 15.36 0.55
N VAL A 133 -15.06 14.25 0.88
CA VAL A 133 -14.26 14.12 2.11
C VAL A 133 -13.00 14.97 1.98
N ARG A 134 -12.87 16.00 2.83
CA ARG A 134 -11.80 17.02 2.74
C ARG A 134 -11.37 17.58 4.11
N THR A 135 -11.70 16.90 5.19
CA THR A 135 -11.41 17.31 6.58
C THR A 135 -10.46 16.30 7.24
N GLY A 136 -9.97 16.61 8.44
CA GLY A 136 -9.10 15.69 9.19
C GLY A 136 -7.84 15.33 8.41
N ILE A 137 -7.53 14.03 8.29
CA ILE A 137 -6.33 13.55 7.59
C ILE A 137 -6.33 13.87 6.10
N TRP A 138 -7.52 14.07 5.50
CA TRP A 138 -7.67 14.45 4.10
C TRP A 138 -7.51 15.95 3.87
N SER A 139 -7.47 16.80 4.90
CA SER A 139 -7.47 18.26 4.73
C SER A 139 -6.29 18.79 3.91
N GLY A 140 -5.07 18.31 4.19
CA GLY A 140 -3.85 18.79 3.56
C GLY A 140 -3.39 18.00 2.34
N VAL A 141 -3.81 16.73 2.18
CA VAL A 141 -3.35 15.86 1.09
C VAL A 141 -4.51 15.05 0.51
N ARG A 142 -4.76 15.18 -0.79
CA ARG A 142 -5.94 14.59 -1.47
C ARG A 142 -5.90 13.09 -1.63
N HIS A 143 -4.71 12.50 -1.67
CA HIS A 143 -4.49 11.06 -1.77
C HIS A 143 -3.59 10.57 -0.63
N VAL A 144 -3.87 11.05 0.59
CA VAL A 144 -3.07 10.77 1.79
C VAL A 144 -2.93 9.28 2.10
N ASN A 145 -3.94 8.48 1.76
CA ASN A 145 -3.86 7.04 1.90
C ASN A 145 -2.78 6.42 1.00
N TYR A 146 -2.58 6.96 -0.21
CA TYR A 146 -1.50 6.55 -1.11
C TYR A 146 -0.14 6.99 -0.59
N THR A 147 -0.05 8.14 0.08
CA THR A 147 1.16 8.56 0.80
C THR A 147 1.56 7.52 1.85
N GLY A 148 0.61 7.12 2.71
CA GLY A 148 0.86 6.11 3.74
C GLY A 148 1.27 4.76 3.16
N ASP A 149 0.63 4.35 2.06
CA ASP A 149 1.00 3.11 1.37
C ASP A 149 2.43 3.16 0.79
N LEU A 150 2.83 4.27 0.16
CA LEU A 150 4.19 4.46 -0.34
C LEU A 150 5.22 4.45 0.79
N MET A 151 4.93 5.09 1.93
CA MET A 151 5.81 5.05 3.10
C MET A 151 6.06 3.60 3.58
N ARG A 152 5.00 2.78 3.61
CA ARG A 152 5.12 1.37 3.97
C ARG A 152 5.97 0.60 2.96
N TYR A 153 5.76 0.75 1.66
CA TYR A 153 6.58 0.05 0.65
C TYR A 153 8.04 0.53 0.62
N LEU A 154 8.29 1.80 0.93
CA LEU A 154 9.64 2.33 1.16
C LEU A 154 10.30 1.64 2.35
N SER A 155 9.59 1.39 3.45
CA SER A 155 10.16 0.67 4.60
C SER A 155 10.69 -0.71 4.21
N PHE A 156 9.99 -1.46 3.35
CA PHE A 156 10.44 -2.77 2.89
C PHE A 156 11.73 -2.65 2.07
N SER A 157 11.84 -1.60 1.25
CA SER A 157 13.04 -1.34 0.45
C SER A 157 14.24 -0.97 1.30
N VAL A 158 14.02 -0.18 2.36
CA VAL A 158 15.06 0.17 3.35
C VAL A 158 15.53 -1.09 4.09
N VAL A 159 14.62 -1.95 4.55
CA VAL A 159 14.99 -3.22 5.20
C VAL A 159 15.67 -4.18 4.23
N ALA A 160 15.33 -4.18 2.95
CA ALA A 160 16.02 -5.00 1.95
C ALA A 160 17.49 -4.59 1.77
N GLY A 161 17.82 -3.31 1.95
CA GLY A 161 19.19 -2.81 1.85
C GLY A 161 19.79 -2.95 0.45
N SER A 162 18.96 -2.87 -0.59
CA SER A 162 19.35 -2.99 -1.99
C SER A 162 18.63 -1.93 -2.82
N LEU A 163 19.35 -1.28 -3.75
CA LEU A 163 18.77 -0.29 -4.66
C LEU A 163 17.66 -0.90 -5.54
N TRP A 164 17.80 -2.18 -5.89
CA TRP A 164 16.81 -2.91 -6.69
C TRP A 164 15.46 -3.06 -5.98
N ALA A 165 15.44 -3.01 -4.65
CA ALA A 165 14.19 -3.09 -3.89
C ALA A 165 13.28 -1.87 -4.14
N PHE A 166 13.86 -0.70 -4.44
CA PHE A 166 13.13 0.53 -4.70
C PHE A 166 12.34 0.52 -6.02
N LEU A 167 12.54 -0.48 -6.89
CA LEU A 167 11.70 -0.70 -8.06
C LEU A 167 10.23 -0.91 -7.67
N VAL A 168 9.96 -1.53 -6.51
CA VAL A 168 8.59 -1.76 -6.02
C VAL A 168 7.87 -0.46 -5.68
N PRO A 169 8.32 0.37 -4.71
CA PRO A 169 7.66 1.64 -4.42
C PRO A 169 7.64 2.59 -5.64
N LEU A 170 8.65 2.54 -6.52
CA LEU A 170 8.63 3.31 -7.77
C LEU A 170 7.49 2.87 -8.70
N SER A 171 7.31 1.56 -8.91
CA SER A 171 6.21 1.04 -9.73
C SER A 171 4.83 1.42 -9.17
N ILE A 172 4.69 1.39 -7.84
CA ILE A 172 3.46 1.77 -7.14
C ILE A 172 3.20 3.26 -7.32
N PHE A 173 4.23 4.09 -7.20
CA PHE A 173 4.12 5.52 -7.42
C PHE A 173 3.66 5.84 -8.85
N VAL A 174 4.26 5.22 -9.88
CA VAL A 174 3.85 5.41 -11.28
C VAL A 174 2.38 5.01 -11.49
N LEU A 175 1.96 3.88 -10.93
CA LEU A 175 0.57 3.44 -10.98
C LEU A 175 -0.37 4.41 -10.25
N TYR A 176 0.05 4.99 -9.12
CA TYR A 176 -0.71 6.02 -8.41
C TYR A 176 -0.80 7.33 -9.17
N VAL A 177 0.24 7.77 -9.86
CA VAL A 177 0.17 8.96 -10.72
C VAL A 177 -0.95 8.80 -11.75
N GLN A 178 -1.07 7.65 -12.40
CA GLN A 178 -2.14 7.36 -13.35
C GLN A 178 -3.51 7.35 -12.65
N ARG A 179 -3.67 6.55 -11.59
CA ARG A 179 -4.94 6.46 -10.84
C ARG A 179 -5.41 7.79 -10.27
N ILE A 180 -4.49 8.64 -9.82
CA ILE A 180 -4.80 9.97 -9.30
C ILE A 180 -5.38 10.85 -10.40
N ARG A 181 -4.83 10.81 -11.62
CA ARG A 181 -5.35 11.59 -12.76
C ARG A 181 -6.80 11.23 -13.06
N ASP A 182 -7.09 9.93 -13.14
CA ASP A 182 -8.44 9.44 -13.43
C ASP A 182 -9.41 9.80 -12.31
N LYS A 183 -8.99 9.62 -11.06
CA LYS A 183 -9.79 9.99 -9.87
C LYS A 183 -10.06 11.48 -9.81
N GLU A 184 -9.05 12.34 -9.99
CA GLU A 184 -9.25 13.79 -9.95
C GLU A 184 -10.12 14.28 -11.12
N SER A 185 -10.02 13.65 -12.29
CA SER A 185 -10.92 13.94 -13.43
C SER A 185 -12.38 13.62 -13.07
N SER A 186 -12.63 12.44 -12.51
CA SER A 186 -13.96 12.05 -12.02
C SER A 186 -14.47 12.98 -10.91
N MET A 187 -13.60 13.35 -9.96
CA MET A 187 -13.95 14.25 -8.85
C MET A 187 -14.31 15.65 -9.33
N LYS A 188 -13.62 16.18 -10.35
CA LYS A 188 -13.94 17.48 -10.95
C LYS A 188 -15.37 17.53 -11.49
N ASN A 189 -15.84 16.44 -12.08
CA ASN A 189 -17.20 16.37 -12.63
C ASN A 189 -18.25 16.08 -11.55
N LYS A 190 -17.86 15.38 -10.47
CA LYS A 190 -18.78 14.93 -9.41
C LYS A 190 -18.99 15.94 -8.29
N TYR A 191 -17.99 16.78 -7.99
CA TYR A 191 -18.00 17.65 -6.82
C TYR A 191 -17.72 19.10 -7.19
N GLN A 192 -18.70 19.98 -6.96
CA GLN A 192 -18.56 21.43 -7.17
C GLN A 192 -17.42 22.01 -6.31
N ASP A 193 -17.28 21.55 -5.07
CA ASP A 193 -16.27 22.02 -4.11
C ASP A 193 -14.85 21.51 -4.39
N PHE A 194 -14.64 20.65 -5.41
CA PHE A 194 -13.33 20.05 -5.66
C PHE A 194 -12.26 21.09 -6.03
N SER A 195 -12.65 22.16 -6.74
CA SER A 195 -11.71 23.22 -7.12
C SER A 195 -11.14 23.94 -5.89
N ASP A 196 -12.00 24.26 -4.91
CA ASP A 196 -11.59 24.87 -3.64
C ASP A 196 -10.66 23.94 -2.86
N TYR A 197 -11.04 22.66 -2.71
CA TYR A 197 -10.22 21.68 -2.02
C TYR A 197 -8.85 21.50 -2.69
N LYS A 198 -8.80 21.44 -4.02
CA LYS A 198 -7.55 21.33 -4.78
C LYS A 198 -6.61 22.51 -4.55
N SER A 199 -7.14 23.72 -4.35
CA SER A 199 -6.33 24.93 -4.12
C SER A 199 -5.66 24.96 -2.74
N LYS A 200 -6.19 24.22 -1.76
CA LYS A 200 -5.76 24.22 -0.36
C LYS A 200 -5.03 22.96 0.08
N SER A 201 -4.77 22.03 -0.85
CA SER A 201 -4.21 20.72 -0.55
C SER A 201 -3.13 20.32 -1.54
N PHE A 202 -2.20 19.51 -1.06
CA PHE A 202 -1.27 18.76 -1.89
C PHE A 202 -1.97 17.53 -2.47
N ARG A 203 -1.43 16.98 -3.54
CA ARG A 203 -1.97 15.82 -4.24
C ARG A 203 -1.60 14.52 -3.53
N LEU A 204 -0.33 14.29 -3.27
CA LEU A 204 0.22 13.02 -2.78
C LEU A 204 1.38 13.20 -1.80
N ILE A 205 2.33 14.11 -2.06
CA ILE A 205 3.51 14.29 -1.20
C ILE A 205 3.35 15.60 -0.43
N PRO A 206 3.16 15.56 0.91
CA PRO A 206 2.97 16.77 1.70
C PRO A 206 4.11 17.78 1.46
N GLY A 207 3.76 19.03 1.16
CA GLY A 207 4.74 20.10 0.94
C GLY A 207 5.44 20.10 -0.42
N ILE A 208 5.20 19.09 -1.28
CA ILE A 208 5.87 18.98 -2.58
C ILE A 208 4.86 18.92 -3.72
N TRP A 209 3.94 17.96 -3.68
CA TRP A 209 3.04 17.68 -4.81
C TRP A 209 1.66 17.27 -4.38
#